data_AF-A0A925R4Y8-F1
#
_entry.id   AF-A0A925R4Y8-F1
#
_cell.length_a   1.000
_cell.length_b   1.000
_cell.length_c   1.000
_cell.angle_alpha   90.00
_cell.angle_beta   90.00
_cell.angle_gamma   90.00
#
_symmetry.space_group_name_H-M   'P 1'
#
loop_
_entity.id
_entity.type
_entity.pdbx_description
1 polymer ?
#
loop_
_entity_poly.entity_id
_entity_poly.type
_entity_poly.pdbx_seq_one_letter_code
_entity_poly.pdbx_strand_id
1 'polypeptide(L)'
;MDMKVLCGKVSVILACMVSIMAIIGTGMGIWNSNTYGDLLASSIISENLYYGSIAQDMSMFLVSIILFCLSLAYLIKKNSKVLIAIVGLVWCEFYAFGLYVVQGQYTDLYLLYLLIFGVSIYGMIFGLMSLAKEEDVLLPKKVLRWVGGFLTTILV
;
A
#
# COMPACT_ATOMS: atom_id res chain seq x y z
N MET A 1 10.68 3.09 -26.83
CA MET A 1 10.19 3.81 -25.63
C MET A 1 11.28 3.71 -24.57
N ASP A 2 11.65 4.81 -23.92
CA ASP A 2 12.67 4.79 -22.86
C ASP A 2 12.27 3.80 -21.76
N MET A 3 13.19 2.90 -21.40
CA MET A 3 13.02 1.87 -20.38
C MET A 3 12.55 2.49 -19.05
N LYS A 4 13.01 3.71 -18.71
CA LYS A 4 12.59 4.45 -17.51
C LYS A 4 11.09 4.73 -17.51
N VAL A 5 10.59 5.24 -18.64
CA VAL A 5 9.17 5.60 -18.82
C VAL A 5 8.29 4.36 -18.84
N LEU A 6 8.80 3.24 -19.38
CA LEU A 6 8.09 1.96 -19.36
C LEU A 6 7.94 1.44 -17.93
N CYS A 7 9.03 1.33 -17.17
CA CYS A 7 8.98 0.87 -15.78
C CYS A 7 8.06 1.73 -14.91
N GLY A 8 8.11 3.06 -15.06
CA GLY A 8 7.25 3.98 -14.32
C GLY A 8 5.77 3.79 -14.66
N LYS A 9 5.42 3.61 -15.94
CA LYS A 9 4.03 3.31 -16.35
C LYS A 9 3.53 1.98 -15.79
N VAL A 10 4.35 0.93 -15.87
CA VAL A 10 4.00 -0.40 -15.36
C VAL A 10 3.76 -0.32 -13.86
N SER A 11 4.66 0.32 -13.11
CA SER A 11 4.49 0.55 -11.66
C SER A 11 3.16 1.22 -11.32
N VAL A 12 2.78 2.28 -12.04
CA VAL A 12 1.53 3.00 -11.79
C VAL A 12 0.29 2.19 -12.17
N ILE A 13 0.33 1.38 -13.22
CA ILE A 13 -0.77 0.48 -13.55
C ILE A 13 -0.97 -0.54 -12.43
N LEU A 14 0.13 -1.15 -11.95
CA LEU A 14 0.08 -2.08 -10.82
C LEU A 14 -0.41 -1.41 -9.54
N ALA A 15 0.03 -0.17 -9.26
CA ALA A 15 -0.44 0.63 -8.13
C ALA A 15 -1.94 0.93 -8.22
N CYS A 16 -2.45 1.23 -9.41
CA CYS A 16 -3.87 1.42 -9.66
C CYS A 16 -4.66 0.13 -9.37
N MET A 17 -4.18 -1.02 -9.85
CA MET A 17 -4.78 -2.32 -9.54
C MET A 17 -4.78 -2.58 -8.03
N VAL A 18 -3.64 -2.37 -7.35
CA VAL A 18 -3.53 -2.49 -5.88
C VAL A 18 -4.56 -1.61 -5.19
N SER A 19 -4.67 -0.34 -5.56
CA SER A 19 -5.61 0.58 -4.93
C SER A 19 -7.07 0.16 -5.09
N ILE A 20 -7.48 -0.32 -6.28
CA ILE A 20 -8.85 -0.79 -6.51
C ILE A 20 -9.13 -2.03 -5.65
N MET A 21 -8.23 -3.00 -5.67
CA MET A 21 -8.37 -4.22 -4.88
C MET A 21 -8.37 -3.93 -3.38
N ALA A 22 -7.52 -3.00 -2.92
CA ALA A 22 -7.41 -2.61 -1.52
C ALA A 22 -8.66 -1.84 -1.04
N ILE A 23 -9.23 -0.95 -1.86
CA ILE A 23 -10.53 -0.29 -1.57
C ILE A 23 -11.63 -1.34 -1.38
N ILE A 24 -11.67 -2.36 -2.26
CA ILE A 24 -12.66 -3.44 -2.16
C ILE A 24 -12.42 -4.27 -0.91
N GLY A 25 -11.18 -4.71 -0.67
CA GLY A 25 -10.82 -5.57 0.46
C GLY A 25 -11.06 -4.90 1.81
N THR A 26 -10.56 -3.68 1.99
CA THR A 26 -10.76 -2.90 3.23
C THR A 26 -12.22 -2.47 3.38
N GLY A 27 -12.91 -2.10 2.30
CA GLY A 27 -14.33 -1.80 2.34
C GLY A 27 -15.16 -3.00 2.81
N MET A 28 -14.85 -4.21 2.32
CA MET A 28 -15.49 -5.45 2.77
C MET A 28 -15.15 -5.77 4.24
N GLY A 29 -13.88 -5.63 4.65
CA GLY A 29 -13.45 -5.88 6.03
C GLY A 29 -14.06 -4.92 7.06
N ILE A 30 -14.35 -3.68 6.67
CA ILE A 30 -15.05 -2.70 7.53
C ILE A 30 -16.55 -2.99 7.59
N TRP A 31 -17.17 -3.31 6.46
CA TRP A 31 -18.63 -3.42 6.38
C TRP A 31 -19.17 -4.77 6.84
N ASN A 32 -18.40 -5.84 6.68
CA ASN A 32 -18.80 -7.18 7.07
C ASN A 32 -18.20 -7.55 8.43
N SER A 33 -19.03 -7.49 9.48
CA SER A 33 -18.64 -7.84 10.85
C SER A 33 -18.13 -9.29 10.98
N ASN A 34 -18.52 -10.19 10.06
CA ASN A 34 -18.16 -11.60 10.14
C ASN A 34 -16.73 -11.88 9.66
N THR A 35 -16.16 -11.02 8.81
CA THR A 35 -14.82 -11.20 8.23
C THR A 35 -13.76 -11.47 9.30
N TYR A 36 -13.80 -10.71 10.40
CA TYR A 36 -12.92 -10.94 11.56
C TYR A 36 -13.66 -11.57 12.75
N GLY A 37 -15.00 -11.49 12.77
CA GLY A 37 -15.83 -12.04 13.85
C GLY A 37 -15.71 -13.56 13.96
N ASP A 38 -15.66 -14.26 12.83
CA ASP A 38 -15.52 -15.73 12.80
C ASP A 38 -14.13 -16.19 13.30
N LEU A 39 -13.09 -15.41 13.00
CA LEU A 39 -11.74 -15.63 13.50
C LEU A 39 -11.63 -15.41 15.01
N LEU A 40 -12.35 -14.42 15.55
CA LEU A 40 -12.40 -14.15 16.99
C LEU A 40 -13.19 -15.26 17.69
N ALA A 41 -14.34 -15.66 17.16
CA ALA A 41 -15.18 -16.72 17.70
C ALA A 41 -14.46 -18.08 17.74
N SER A 42 -13.61 -18.35 16.74
CA SER A 42 -12.77 -19.55 16.67
C SER A 42 -11.48 -19.48 17.51
N SER A 43 -11.24 -18.37 18.24
CA SER A 43 -10.03 -18.13 19.02
C SER A 43 -8.72 -18.19 18.23
N ILE A 44 -8.79 -17.99 16.91
CA ILE A 44 -7.62 -17.93 16.02
C ILE A 44 -6.89 -16.58 16.21
N ILE A 45 -7.65 -15.51 16.43
CA ILE A 45 -7.12 -14.17 16.71
C ILE A 45 -7.55 -13.69 18.11
N SER A 46 -6.72 -12.83 18.71
CA SER A 46 -7.06 -12.14 19.96
C SER A 46 -7.98 -10.95 19.72
N GLU A 47 -8.67 -10.49 20.77
CA GLU A 47 -9.51 -9.29 20.72
C GLU A 47 -8.71 -8.03 20.29
N ASN A 48 -7.45 -7.92 20.71
CA ASN A 48 -6.55 -6.85 20.27
C ASN A 48 -6.30 -6.88 18.76
N LEU A 49 -6.11 -8.08 18.19
CA LEU A 49 -5.92 -8.25 16.74
C LEU A 49 -7.21 -7.98 15.97
N TYR A 50 -8.38 -8.34 16.52
CA TYR A 50 -9.67 -8.03 15.92
C TYR A 50 -9.87 -6.52 15.72
N TYR A 51 -9.72 -5.73 16.79
CA TYR A 51 -9.83 -4.26 16.68
C TYR A 51 -8.67 -3.65 15.89
N GLY A 52 -7.48 -4.26 15.97
CA GLY A 52 -6.32 -3.88 15.16
C GLY A 52 -6.58 -4.00 13.66
N SER A 53 -7.16 -5.12 13.21
CA SER A 53 -7.50 -5.34 11.80
C SER A 53 -8.56 -4.35 11.29
N ILE A 54 -9.58 -4.04 12.11
CA ILE A 54 -10.57 -3.00 11.75
C ILE A 54 -9.90 -1.62 11.61
N ALA A 55 -9.07 -1.23 12.58
CA ALA A 55 -8.36 0.06 12.53
C ALA A 55 -7.40 0.14 11.34
N GLN A 56 -6.73 -0.98 11.01
CA GLN A 56 -5.87 -1.10 9.85
C GLN A 56 -6.68 -0.92 8.56
N ASP A 57 -7.82 -1.61 8.40
CA ASP A 57 -8.65 -1.50 7.20
C ASP A 57 -9.20 -0.08 7.01
N MET A 58 -9.64 0.58 8.08
CA MET A 58 -10.07 1.98 8.01
C MET A 58 -8.96 2.92 7.52
N SER A 59 -7.74 2.71 8.02
CA SER A 59 -6.58 3.50 7.63
C SER A 59 -6.17 3.23 6.19
N MET A 60 -6.15 1.95 5.80
CA MET A 60 -5.76 1.54 4.45
C MET A 60 -6.80 1.93 3.41
N PHE A 61 -8.10 1.93 3.73
CA PHE A 61 -9.14 2.43 2.83
C PHE A 61 -8.86 3.88 2.38
N LEU A 62 -8.45 4.76 3.30
CA LEU A 62 -8.06 6.13 2.97
C LEU A 62 -6.77 6.19 2.14
N VAL A 63 -5.77 5.38 2.49
CA VAL A 63 -4.50 5.26 1.75
C VAL A 63 -4.75 4.81 0.31
N SER A 64 -5.60 3.81 0.11
CA SER A 64 -5.92 3.27 -1.20
C SER A 64 -6.64 4.29 -2.08
N ILE A 65 -7.54 5.11 -1.53
CA ILE A 65 -8.18 6.22 -2.27
C ILE A 65 -7.13 7.22 -2.75
N ILE A 66 -6.20 7.63 -1.88
CA ILE A 66 -5.12 8.55 -2.23
C ILE A 66 -4.24 7.93 -3.32
N LEU A 67 -3.88 6.65 -3.17
CA LEU A 67 -3.07 5.91 -4.14
C LEU A 67 -3.75 5.84 -5.51
N PHE A 68 -5.07 5.62 -5.55
CA PHE A 68 -5.85 5.62 -6.78
C PHE A 68 -5.82 6.99 -7.46
N CYS A 69 -6.10 8.07 -6.71
CA CYS A 69 -6.06 9.43 -7.24
C CYS A 69 -4.67 9.83 -7.76
N LEU A 70 -3.60 9.50 -7.03
CA LEU A 70 -2.23 9.78 -7.47
C LEU A 70 -1.85 8.97 -8.70
N SER A 71 -2.30 7.71 -8.80
CA SER A 71 -2.09 6.87 -9.97
C SER A 71 -2.73 7.49 -11.22
N LEU A 72 -3.97 7.97 -11.12
CA LEU A 72 -4.63 8.71 -12.21
C LEU A 72 -3.88 10.00 -12.55
N ALA A 73 -3.47 10.78 -11.54
CA ALA A 73 -2.73 12.03 -11.75
C ALA A 73 -1.41 11.80 -12.49
N TYR A 74 -0.68 10.71 -12.19
CA TYR A 74 0.57 10.37 -12.87
C TYR A 74 0.35 9.96 -14.33
N LEU A 75 -0.74 9.25 -14.63
CA LEU A 75 -1.09 8.87 -16.00
C LEU A 75 -1.35 10.10 -16.89
N ILE A 76 -1.90 11.18 -16.32
CA ILE A 76 -2.10 12.45 -17.01
C ILE A 76 -0.78 13.22 -17.11
N LYS A 77 -0.06 13.38 -15.99
CA LYS A 77 1.19 14.15 -15.91
C LYS A 77 2.28 13.34 -15.24
N LYS A 78 3.25 12.88 -16.03
CA LYS A 78 4.39 12.05 -15.62
C LYS A 78 5.37 12.82 -14.73
N ASN A 79 4.98 13.07 -13.49
CA ASN A 79 5.77 13.79 -12.50
C ASN A 79 6.46 12.80 -11.56
N SER A 80 7.78 12.84 -11.52
CA SER A 80 8.63 12.00 -10.67
C SER A 80 8.30 12.09 -9.18
N LYS A 81 7.90 13.28 -8.70
CA LYS A 81 7.48 13.46 -7.30
C LYS A 81 6.21 12.67 -6.97
N VAL A 82 5.29 12.57 -7.95
CA VAL A 82 4.08 11.77 -7.81
C VAL A 82 4.42 10.28 -7.85
N LEU A 83 5.37 9.87 -8.70
CA LEU A 83 5.85 8.48 -8.73
C LEU A 83 6.47 8.05 -7.39
N ILE A 84 7.27 8.91 -6.75
CA ILE A 84 7.82 8.64 -5.42
C ILE A 84 6.70 8.42 -4.40
N ALA A 85 5.69 9.29 -4.41
CA ALA A 85 4.54 9.14 -3.51
C ALA A 85 3.78 7.83 -3.78
N ILE A 86 3.55 7.48 -5.04
CA ILE A 86 2.92 6.20 -5.43
C ILE A 86 3.73 5.03 -4.90
N VAL A 87 5.04 4.98 -5.14
CA VAL A 87 5.91 3.89 -4.70
C VAL A 87 5.89 3.76 -3.16
N GLY A 88 5.93 4.88 -2.44
CA GLY A 88 5.83 4.88 -0.99
C GLY A 88 4.49 4.35 -0.46
N LEU A 89 3.37 4.72 -1.09
CA LEU A 89 2.05 4.22 -0.70
C LEU A 89 1.86 2.74 -1.08
N VAL A 90 2.40 2.28 -2.21
CA VAL A 90 2.43 0.85 -2.54
C VAL A 90 3.21 0.07 -1.48
N TRP A 91 4.28 0.65 -0.90
CA TRP A 91 4.98 0.04 0.22
C TRP A 91 4.11 -0.05 1.48
N CYS A 92 3.30 0.98 1.77
CA CYS A 92 2.33 0.93 2.86
C CYS A 92 1.32 -0.20 2.68
N GLU A 93 0.73 -0.34 1.48
CA GLU A 93 -0.20 -1.42 1.16
C GLU A 93 0.47 -2.80 1.23
N PHE A 94 1.68 -2.92 0.68
CA PHE A 94 2.49 -4.13 0.78
C PHE A 94 2.69 -4.57 2.24
N TYR A 95 3.01 -3.62 3.12
CA TYR A 95 3.20 -3.91 4.54
C TYR A 95 1.89 -4.32 5.21
N ALA A 96 0.82 -3.54 5.03
CA ALA A 96 -0.46 -3.80 5.69
C ALA A 96 -1.07 -5.14 5.28
N PHE A 97 -1.19 -5.41 3.98
CA PHE A 97 -1.70 -6.69 3.49
C PHE A 97 -0.70 -7.83 3.68
N GLY A 98 0.60 -7.52 3.71
CA GLY A 98 1.64 -8.48 4.07
C GLY A 98 1.48 -9.00 5.50
N LEU A 99 1.04 -8.16 6.45
CA LEU A 99 0.71 -8.62 7.80
C LEU A 99 -0.42 -9.64 7.79
N TYR A 100 -1.51 -9.40 7.04
CA TYR A 100 -2.61 -10.36 6.95
C TYR A 100 -2.18 -11.69 6.34
N VAL A 101 -1.33 -11.65 5.31
CA VAL A 101 -0.81 -12.85 4.64
C VAL A 101 0.15 -13.63 5.56
N VAL A 102 1.12 -12.94 6.17
CA VAL A 102 2.19 -13.60 6.96
C VAL A 102 1.67 -14.08 8.32
N GLN A 103 0.75 -13.36 8.95
CA GLN A 103 0.14 -13.79 10.21
C GLN A 103 -0.90 -14.91 10.02
N GLY A 104 -1.27 -15.23 8.77
CA GLY A 104 -2.23 -16.29 8.48
C GLY A 104 -3.65 -15.97 8.93
N GLN A 105 -4.09 -14.71 8.79
CA GLN A 105 -5.48 -14.34 9.05
C GLN A 105 -6.37 -14.83 7.90
N TYR A 106 -6.67 -16.14 7.90
CA TYR A 106 -7.44 -16.81 6.85
C TYR A 106 -8.91 -16.42 6.89
N THR A 107 -9.23 -15.28 6.29
CA THR A 107 -10.60 -14.81 6.03
C THR A 107 -11.03 -15.18 4.61
N ASP A 108 -12.31 -14.97 4.30
CA ASP A 108 -12.81 -15.04 2.93
C ASP A 108 -12.07 -14.10 1.95
N LEU A 109 -11.44 -13.04 2.48
CA LEU A 109 -10.67 -12.07 1.72
C LEU A 109 -9.19 -12.44 1.57
N TYR A 110 -8.73 -13.55 2.17
CA TYR A 110 -7.32 -13.91 2.22
C TYR A 110 -6.66 -14.00 0.83
N LEU A 111 -7.37 -14.56 -0.16
CA LEU A 111 -6.87 -14.63 -1.54
C LEU A 111 -6.71 -13.24 -2.17
N LEU A 112 -7.61 -12.30 -1.85
CA LEU A 112 -7.51 -10.92 -2.30
C LEU A 112 -6.30 -10.24 -1.64
N TYR A 113 -6.07 -10.46 -0.35
CA TYR A 113 -4.90 -9.93 0.36
C TYR A 113 -3.60 -10.46 -0.22
N LEU A 114 -3.55 -11.75 -0.57
CA LEU A 114 -2.39 -12.38 -1.20
C LEU A 114 -2.13 -11.80 -2.60
N LEU A 115 -3.19 -11.54 -3.38
CA LEU A 115 -3.09 -10.90 -4.68
C LEU A 115 -2.57 -9.46 -4.54
N ILE A 116 -3.11 -8.68 -3.61
CA ILE A 116 -2.64 -7.32 -3.33
C ILE A 116 -1.17 -7.34 -2.96
N PHE A 117 -0.79 -8.19 -1.98
CA PHE A 117 0.59 -8.36 -1.54
C PHE A 117 1.54 -8.68 -2.71
N GLY A 118 1.18 -9.67 -3.54
CA GLY A 118 1.99 -10.08 -4.69
C GLY A 118 2.13 -8.99 -5.75
N VAL A 119 1.04 -8.32 -6.13
CA VAL A 119 1.05 -7.24 -7.14
C VAL A 119 1.85 -6.03 -6.62
N SER A 120 1.76 -5.75 -5.31
CA SER A 120 2.51 -4.66 -4.68
C SER A 120 4.02 -4.84 -4.82
N ILE A 121 4.55 -6.07 -4.70
CA ILE A 121 5.97 -6.37 -4.90
C ILE A 121 6.44 -5.89 -6.28
N TYR A 122 5.72 -6.27 -7.34
CA TYR A 122 6.08 -5.86 -8.69
C TYR A 122 5.89 -4.35 -8.89
N GLY A 123 4.84 -3.75 -8.32
CA GLY A 123 4.64 -2.31 -8.32
C GLY A 123 5.84 -1.54 -7.75
N MET A 124 6.40 -2.03 -6.63
CA MET A 124 7.59 -1.48 -6.00
C MET A 124 8.85 -1.67 -6.86
N ILE A 125 9.11 -2.89 -7.35
CA ILE A 125 10.31 -3.18 -8.15
C ILE A 125 10.37 -2.27 -9.38
N PHE A 126 9.29 -2.19 -10.16
CA PHE A 126 9.25 -1.36 -11.35
C PHE A 126 9.31 0.14 -11.03
N GLY A 127 8.72 0.55 -9.91
CA GLY A 127 8.74 1.94 -9.46
C GLY A 127 10.15 2.38 -9.07
N LEU A 128 10.83 1.59 -8.24
CA LEU A 128 12.21 1.82 -7.82
C LEU A 128 13.17 1.79 -9.01
N MET A 129 13.01 0.87 -9.97
CA MET A 129 13.81 0.85 -11.19
C MET A 129 13.64 2.11 -12.05
N SER A 130 12.45 2.72 -12.05
CA SER A 130 12.19 3.98 -12.75
C SER A 130 12.85 5.17 -12.04
N LEU A 131 12.79 5.19 -10.71
CA LEU A 131 13.35 6.25 -9.86
C LEU A 131 14.88 6.18 -9.72
N ALA A 132 15.47 4.99 -9.72
CA ALA A 132 16.92 4.80 -9.61
C ALA A 132 17.71 5.45 -10.76
N LYS A 133 17.04 5.73 -11.88
CA LYS A 133 17.60 6.42 -13.06
C LYS A 133 17.34 7.93 -13.02
N GLU A 134 17.00 8.48 -11.86
CA GLU A 134 16.63 9.87 -11.68
C GLU A 134 17.59 10.55 -10.71
N GLU A 135 18.62 11.17 -11.27
CA GLU A 135 19.74 11.77 -10.50
C GLU A 135 19.33 13.04 -9.73
N ASP A 136 18.19 13.65 -10.06
CA ASP A 136 17.82 15.00 -9.63
C ASP A 136 16.63 15.11 -8.65
N VAL A 137 16.16 14.01 -8.05
CA VAL A 137 15.05 14.11 -7.09
C VAL A 137 15.54 14.51 -5.69
N LEU A 138 15.95 15.77 -5.56
CA LEU A 138 16.22 16.39 -4.26
C LEU A 138 14.90 16.72 -3.57
N LEU A 139 14.57 15.94 -2.53
CA LEU A 139 13.46 16.28 -1.64
C LEU A 139 13.76 17.59 -0.89
N PRO A 140 12.76 18.44 -0.61
CA PRO A 140 12.97 19.65 0.16
C PRO A 140 13.56 19.31 1.54
N LYS A 141 14.59 20.05 1.98
CA LYS A 141 15.26 19.82 3.28
C LYS A 141 14.30 19.79 4.47
N LYS A 142 13.17 20.49 4.39
CA LYS A 142 12.10 20.45 5.41
C LYS A 142 11.46 19.06 5.51
N VAL A 143 11.10 18.46 4.38
CA VAL A 143 10.50 17.12 4.33
C VAL A 143 11.47 16.09 4.89
N LEU A 144 12.75 16.18 4.51
CA LEU A 144 13.78 15.27 5.01
C LEU A 144 13.94 15.33 6.54
N ARG A 145 13.89 16.53 7.13
CA ARG A 145 13.95 16.70 8.59
C ARG A 145 12.74 16.12 9.31
N TRP A 146 11.54 16.31 8.76
CA TRP A 146 10.32 15.71 9.31
C TRP A 146 10.33 14.19 9.24
N VAL A 147 10.71 13.63 8.08
CA VAL A 147 10.83 12.17 7.90
C VAL A 147 11.90 11.62 8.85
N GLY A 148 13.06 12.27 8.93
CA GLY A 148 14.13 11.86 9.85
C GLY A 148 13.69 11.86 11.31
N GLY A 149 13.04 12.93 11.78
CA GLY A 149 12.51 13.02 13.14
C GLY A 149 11.43 11.96 13.44
N PHE A 150 10.52 11.73 12.50
CA PHE A 150 9.51 10.68 12.61
C PHE A 150 10.14 9.29 12.72
N LEU A 151 11.10 8.96 11.84
CA LEU A 151 11.78 7.67 11.86
C LEU A 151 12.57 7.44 13.15
N THR A 152 13.26 8.47 13.67
CA THR A 152 13.95 8.37 14.96
C THR A 152 12.98 8.16 16.12
N THR A 153 11.76 8.70 16.04
CA THR A 153 10.75 8.52 17.09
C THR A 153 10.16 7.10 17.09
N ILE A 154 10.13 6.42 15.94
CA ILE A 154 9.67 5.02 15.85
C ILE A 154 10.76 4.04 16.32
N LEU A 155 12.03 4.41 16.15
CA LEU A 155 13.19 3.55 16.48
C LEU A 155 13.62 3.62 17.96
N VAL A 156 13.19 4.64 18.70
CA VAL A 156 13.50 4.87 20.13
C VAL A 156 12.29 4.53 20.97
#